data_AF-B9MP12-F1
#
_entry.id   AF-B9MP12-F1
#
_cell.length_a   1.000
_cell.length_b   1.000
_cell.length_c   1.000
_cell.angle_alpha   90.00
_cell.angle_beta   90.00
_cell.angle_gamma   90.00
#
_symmetry.space_group_name_H-M   'P 1'
#
loop_
_entity.id
_entity.type
_entity.pdbx_description
1 polymer ?
#
loop_
_entity_poly.entity_id
_entity_poly.type
_entity_poly.pdbx_seq_one_letter_code
_entity_poly.pdbx_strand_id
1 'polypeptide(L)'
;MHKWGLLIDDVRDILLDLAPEDYVKGPEQDHDKDREGDIWIFKNSRYLDVCIYIKLRYNPPEEVVCISFHEDEPQEGGEQDE
;
A
#
# COMPACT_ATOMS: atom_id res chain seq x y z
N MET A 1 -9.09 -1.19 10.88
CA MET A 1 -9.34 -2.64 11.02
C MET A 1 -10.82 -3.04 11.15
N HIS A 2 -11.79 -2.16 11.44
CA HIS A 2 -13.17 -2.60 11.70
C HIS A 2 -14.17 -2.62 10.51
N LYS A 3 -13.83 -2.11 9.32
CA LYS A 3 -14.80 -2.07 8.20
C LYS A 3 -15.03 -3.44 7.54
N TRP A 4 -13.99 -4.28 7.49
CA TRP A 4 -14.00 -5.55 6.74
C TRP A 4 -13.76 -6.79 7.61
N GLY A 5 -13.71 -6.63 8.94
CA GLY A 5 -13.48 -7.74 9.86
C GLY A 5 -12.07 -8.37 9.80
N LEU A 6 -11.12 -7.73 9.11
CA LEU A 6 -9.74 -8.21 8.99
C LEU A 6 -9.02 -8.18 10.34
N LEU A 7 -8.41 -9.32 10.68
CA LEU A 7 -7.43 -9.46 11.75
C LEU A 7 -6.05 -8.98 11.28
N ILE A 8 -5.14 -8.79 12.24
CA ILE A 8 -3.74 -8.44 11.93
C ILE A 8 -3.08 -9.53 11.07
N ASP A 9 -3.38 -10.80 11.34
CA ASP A 9 -2.83 -11.92 10.57
C ASP A 9 -3.35 -11.91 9.12
N ASP A 10 -4.62 -11.57 8.89
CA ASP A 10 -5.14 -11.44 7.52
C ASP A 10 -4.41 -10.32 6.75
N VAL A 11 -4.18 -9.17 7.40
CA VAL A 11 -3.41 -8.08 6.79
C VAL A 11 -1.99 -8.54 6.47
N ARG A 12 -1.36 -9.28 7.38
CA ARG A 12 -0.01 -9.81 7.17
C ARG A 12 0.05 -10.77 5.98
N ASP A 13 -0.93 -11.67 5.87
CA ASP A 13 -1.00 -12.63 4.76
C ASP A 13 -1.19 -11.91 3.42
N ILE A 14 -2.05 -10.89 3.36
CA ILE A 14 -2.23 -10.05 2.17
C ILE A 14 -0.92 -9.36 1.76
N LEU A 15 -0.16 -8.83 2.72
CA LEU A 15 1.11 -8.16 2.45
C LEU A 15 2.18 -9.14 1.93
N LEU A 16 2.22 -10.37 2.46
CA LEU A 16 3.18 -11.39 2.04
C LEU A 16 2.86 -11.96 0.65
N ASP A 17 1.61 -11.90 0.21
CA ASP A 17 1.18 -12.38 -1.10
C ASP A 17 1.15 -11.29 -2.19
N LEU A 18 1.63 -10.07 -1.89
CA LEU A 18 1.75 -9.01 -2.90
C LEU A 18 2.57 -9.49 -4.09
N ALA A 19 2.02 -9.31 -5.29
CA ALA A 19 2.62 -9.76 -6.54
C ALA A 19 3.00 -8.55 -7.42
N PRO A 20 3.88 -8.72 -8.43
CA PRO A 20 4.24 -7.65 -9.36
C PRO A 20 3.05 -6.97 -10.05
N GLU A 21 1.92 -7.66 -10.20
CA GLU A 21 0.69 -7.12 -10.77
C GLU A 21 -0.05 -6.16 -9.84
N ASP A 22 0.18 -6.25 -8.53
CA ASP A 22 -0.41 -5.34 -7.53
C ASP A 22 0.38 -4.02 -7.44
N TYR A 23 1.56 -3.93 -8.05
CA TYR A 23 2.45 -2.77 -7.97
C TYR A 23 1.89 -1.58 -8.74
N VAL A 24 1.88 -0.40 -8.09
CA VAL A 24 1.43 0.86 -8.68
C VAL A 24 2.59 1.83 -8.88
N LYS A 25 3.41 2.04 -7.84
CA LYS A 25 4.46 3.06 -7.85
C LYS A 25 5.55 2.78 -6.81
N GLY A 26 6.78 3.22 -7.10
CA GLY A 26 7.95 3.05 -6.25
C GLY A 26 9.20 2.69 -7.07
N PRO A 27 10.35 2.45 -6.42
CA PRO A 27 10.69 3.02 -5.12
C PRO A 27 10.64 4.57 -5.18
N GLU A 28 10.08 5.19 -4.15
CA GLU A 28 10.14 6.65 -3.97
C GLU A 28 10.79 7.00 -2.64
N GLN A 29 11.51 8.12 -2.59
CA GLN A 29 12.05 8.58 -1.33
C GLN A 29 10.90 9.00 -0.39
N ASP A 30 10.97 8.60 0.88
CA ASP A 30 10.04 9.11 1.89
C ASP A 30 10.15 10.64 1.96
N HIS A 31 9.02 11.32 2.11
CA HIS A 31 8.99 12.78 2.25
C HIS A 31 9.63 13.20 3.57
N ASP A 32 9.57 12.33 4.57
CA ASP A 32 10.28 12.46 5.83
C ASP A 32 11.71 11.92 5.66
N LYS A 33 12.67 12.86 5.54
CA LYS A 33 14.08 12.55 5.29
C LYS A 33 14.77 11.86 6.46
N ASP A 34 14.16 11.85 7.64
CA ASP A 34 14.70 11.18 8.81
C ASP A 34 14.35 9.68 8.83
N ARG A 35 13.52 9.21 7.87
CA ARG A 35 13.15 7.81 7.71
C ARG A 35 13.96 7.17 6.58
N GLU A 36 14.73 6.15 6.93
CA GLU A 36 15.44 5.33 5.95
C GLU A 36 14.49 4.36 5.23
N GLY A 37 14.83 4.05 3.98
CA GLY A 37 14.09 3.14 3.12
C GLY A 37 13.25 3.82 2.05
N ASP A 38 12.77 3.01 1.12
CA ASP A 38 11.98 3.47 -0.02
C ASP A 38 10.49 3.18 0.20
N ILE A 39 9.65 4.08 -0.32
CA ILE A 39 8.21 3.95 -0.34
C ILE A 39 7.76 3.18 -1.57
N TRP A 40 6.83 2.24 -1.34
CA TRP A 40 6.22 1.41 -2.37
C TRP A 40 4.70 1.44 -2.21
N ILE A 41 4.00 1.61 -3.32
CA ILE A 41 2.54 1.66 -3.39
C ILE A 41 2.03 0.47 -4.18
N PHE A 42 1.06 -0.23 -3.61
CA PHE A 42 0.36 -1.35 -4.22
C PHE A 42 -1.15 -1.14 -4.14
N LYS A 43 -1.87 -1.79 -5.05
CA LYS A 43 -3.32 -1.93 -5.03
C LYS A 43 -3.69 -3.39 -5.20
N ASN A 44 -4.49 -3.93 -4.30
CA ASN A 44 -4.89 -5.33 -4.32
C ASN A 44 -6.41 -5.48 -4.24
N SER A 45 -7.00 -6.20 -5.20
CA SER A 45 -8.44 -6.49 -5.26
C SER A 45 -8.75 -8.00 -5.17
N ARG A 46 -7.78 -8.80 -4.70
CA ARG A 46 -7.86 -10.28 -4.73
C ARG A 46 -8.52 -10.87 -3.48
N TYR A 47 -8.47 -10.16 -2.36
CA TYR A 47 -8.88 -10.68 -1.05
C TYR A 47 -10.21 -10.14 -0.52
N LEU A 48 -10.62 -8.96 -0.97
CA LEU A 48 -11.88 -8.32 -0.60
C LEU A 48 -12.64 -7.93 -1.86
N ASP A 49 -13.96 -7.73 -1.75
CA ASP A 49 -14.80 -7.17 -2.81
C ASP A 49 -14.53 -5.66 -3.07
N VAL A 50 -13.41 -5.14 -2.55
CA VAL A 50 -12.95 -3.76 -2.74
C VAL A 50 -11.48 -3.76 -3.11
N CYS A 51 -11.05 -2.73 -3.84
CA CYS A 51 -9.64 -2.47 -4.07
C CYS A 51 -9.02 -1.92 -2.78
N ILE A 52 -7.92 -2.51 -2.32
CA ILE A 52 -7.17 -2.07 -1.15
C ILE A 52 -5.95 -1.30 -1.61
N TYR A 53 -5.80 -0.06 -1.15
CA TYR A 53 -4.57 0.72 -1.24
C TYR A 53 -3.60 0.33 -0.12
N ILE A 54 -2.36 0.04 -0.50
CA ILE A 54 -1.30 -0.39 0.41
C ILE A 54 -0.07 0.50 0.19
N LYS A 55 0.43 1.11 1.27
CA LYS A 55 1.69 1.88 1.28
C LYS A 55 2.69 1.22 2.23
N LEU A 56 3.82 0.79 1.68
CA LEU A 56 4.92 0.21 2.43
C LEU A 56 6.12 1.14 2.42
N ARG A 57 6.90 1.13 3.51
CA ARG A 57 8.30 1.56 3.50
C ARG A 57 9.17 0.33 3.68
N TYR A 58 10.14 0.17 2.79
CA TYR A 58 11.09 -0.94 2.83
C TYR A 58 12.50 -0.39 3.03
N ASN A 59 13.11 -0.72 4.17
CA ASN A 59 14.52 -0.48 4.45
C ASN A 59 15.25 -1.84 4.43
N PRO A 60 15.78 -2.26 3.26
CA PRO A 60 16.39 -3.57 3.12
C PRO A 60 17.63 -3.72 4.01
N PRO A 61 17.91 -4.93 4.52
CA PRO A 61 17.11 -6.15 4.44
C PRO A 61 16.15 -6.35 5.64
N GLU A 62 16.18 -5.47 6.64
CA GLU A 62 15.67 -5.79 7.98
C GLU A 62 14.25 -5.32 8.27
N GLU A 63 13.75 -4.29 7.57
CA GLU A 63 12.50 -3.65 7.95
C GLU A 63 11.56 -3.42 6.77
N VAL A 64 10.32 -3.89 6.90
CA VAL A 64 9.16 -3.46 6.12
C VAL A 64 8.13 -2.89 7.08
N VAL A 65 7.71 -1.65 6.86
CA VAL A 65 6.63 -0.99 7.63
C VAL A 65 5.44 -0.77 6.73
N CYS A 66 4.28 -1.29 7.13
CA CYS A 66 3.00 -0.92 6.52
C CYS A 66 2.56 0.45 7.05
N ILE A 67 2.64 1.48 6.20
CA ILE A 67 2.26 2.85 6.54
C ILE A 67 0.75 3.04 6.40
N SER A 68 0.17 2.54 5.31
CA SER A 68 -1.26 2.68 5.03
C SER A 68 -1.84 1.37 4.49
N PHE A 69 -3.03 1.01 4.96
CA PHE A 69 -3.82 -0.12 4.48
C PHE A 69 -5.31 0.25 4.61
N HIS A 70 -5.93 0.60 3.50
CA HIS A 70 -7.34 1.00 3.46
C HIS A 70 -7.95 0.73 2.08
N GLU A 71 -9.27 0.83 1.98
CA GLU A 71 -9.96 0.81 0.69
C GLU A 71 -9.46 1.96 -0.19
N ASP A 72 -9.18 1.68 -1.45
CA ASP A 72 -8.75 2.66 -2.43
C ASP A 72 -9.88 3.65 -2.70
N GLU A 73 -9.65 4.93 -2.38
CA GLU A 73 -10.63 5.98 -2.60
C GLU A 73 -10.49 6.52 -4.04
N PRO A 74 -11.60 6.69 -4.78
CA PRO A 74 -11.57 7.36 -6.07
C PRO A 74 -11.00 8.77 -5.89
N GLN A 75 -9.96 9.12 -6.66
CA GLN A 75 -9.50 10.51 -6.73
C GLN A 75 -10.53 11.29 -7.54
N GLU A 76 -11.45 11.98 -6.88
CA GLU A 76 -12.33 12.93 -7.55
C GLU A 76 -11.50 14.10 -8.11
N GLY A 77 -11.42 14.19 -9.45
CA GLY A 77 -11.06 15.42 -10.16
C GLY A 77 -9.58 15.69 -10.35
N GLY A 78 -9.04 15.16 -11.45
CA GLY A 78 -7.79 15.62 -12.06
C GLY A 78 -7.99 15.93 -13.56
N GLU A 79 -9.07 16.62 -13.93
CA GLU A 79 -9.09 17.33 -15.21
C GLU A 79 -8.24 18.59 -15.05
N GLN A 80 -7.02 18.53 -15.56
CA GLN A 80 -6.33 19.68 -16.13
C GLN A 80 -5.60 19.16 -17.37
N ASP A 81 -6.37 19.02 -18.44
CA ASP A 81 -5.84 19.04 -19.79
C ASP A 81 -6.38 20.30 -20.50
N GLU A 82 -5.44 21.00 -21.15
CA GLU A 82 -5.51 22.23 -21.96
C GLU A 82 -5.34 23.59 -21.28
#